data_AF-A0A239IPH7-F1
#
_entry.id   AF-A0A239IPH7-F1
#
_cell.length_a   1.000
_cell.length_b   1.000
_cell.length_c   1.000
_cell.angle_alpha   90.00
_cell.angle_beta   90.00
_cell.angle_gamma   90.00
#
_symmetry.space_group_name_H-M   'P 1'
#
loop_
_entity.id
_entity.type
_entity.pdbx_description
1 polymer ?
#
loop_
_entity_poly.entity_id
_entity_poly.type
_entity_poly.pdbx_seq_one_letter_code
_entity_poly.pdbx_strand_id
1 'polypeptide(L)'
;MTNPVPNSLVRLKNVWLETPKWLRTATLVSFAISAVLFVVGVIADALNWSPSEWGYFVNLYSSVTAFFVAVPIALIGLDAIAKEREQSAGREQTRRLTQAAWNPIVVDVLKLTTEDLTKKPLEAVQKFIAAWSKVPTAIQDYAVDGRENPLTYDEMKARLEDCVIEIESAFEDLKTAVGNRGVINHRWISIKSNLELLMTLVRERRLGYDMPWLEPIEESKLRFYFLKESSPLSLVMELWQRDENGNSFNGLKSMPNRIRRLATLQDKKALIRQFNSLNDELPVTLFSDRAIASKSSLQGMREIVQRVDASDFAM
;
A
#
# COMPACT_ATOMS: atom_id res chain seq x y z
N MET A 1 -3.42 37.50 -4.26
CA MET A 1 -4.35 36.85 -3.32
C MET A 1 -3.83 37.09 -1.91
N THR A 2 -4.36 38.09 -1.21
CA THR A 2 -4.02 38.40 0.18
C THR A 2 -4.98 37.65 1.09
N ASN A 3 -4.47 36.66 1.82
CA ASN A 3 -5.27 35.98 2.84
C ASN A 3 -5.65 37.01 3.92
N PRO A 4 -6.93 37.13 4.30
CA PRO A 4 -7.33 38.06 5.36
C PRO A 4 -6.64 37.64 6.66
N VAL A 5 -5.92 38.59 7.27
CA VAL A 5 -5.31 38.40 8.59
C VAL A 5 -6.45 38.09 9.56
N PRO A 6 -6.47 36.90 10.19
CA PRO A 6 -7.54 36.56 11.12
C PRO A 6 -7.56 37.57 12.27
N ASN A 7 -8.74 38.11 12.56
CA ASN A 7 -8.97 39.04 13.65
C ASN A 7 -8.41 38.44 14.96
N SER A 8 -7.47 39.13 15.61
CA SER A 8 -6.73 38.65 16.78
C SER A 8 -7.66 38.22 17.92
N LEU A 9 -8.84 38.84 18.02
CA LEU A 9 -9.89 38.50 18.96
C LEU A 9 -10.49 37.11 18.72
N VAL A 10 -10.64 36.69 17.46
CA VAL A 10 -11.14 35.35 17.11
C VAL A 10 -10.12 34.29 17.50
N ARG A 11 -8.83 34.56 17.28
CA ARG A 11 -7.74 33.67 17.71
C ARG A 11 -7.72 33.54 19.24
N LEU A 12 -7.79 34.63 19.99
CA LEU A 12 -7.83 34.59 21.46
C LEU A 12 -9.04 33.82 21.99
N LYS A 13 -10.22 34.06 21.41
CA LYS A 13 -11.44 33.33 21.77
C LYS A 13 -11.32 31.84 21.52
N ASN A 14 -10.77 31.43 20.38
CA ASN A 14 -10.60 30.02 20.05
C ASN A 14 -9.60 29.34 21.00
N VAL A 15 -8.48 30.00 21.30
CA VAL A 15 -7.50 29.51 22.28
C VAL A 15 -8.11 29.34 23.66
N TRP A 16 -8.91 30.32 24.11
CA TRP A 16 -9.63 30.21 25.38
C TRP A 16 -10.65 29.05 25.37
N LEU A 17 -11.36 28.84 24.27
CA LEU A 17 -12.35 27.75 24.14
C LEU A 17 -11.70 26.37 24.10
N GLU A 18 -10.53 26.25 23.46
CA GLU A 18 -9.72 25.03 23.37
C GLU A 18 -9.08 24.67 24.72
N THR A 19 -8.83 25.66 25.58
CA THR A 19 -8.22 25.44 26.90
C THR A 19 -9.08 24.46 27.76
N PRO A 20 -8.48 23.49 28.46
CA PRO A 20 -9.18 22.57 29.34
C PRO A 20 -10.13 23.27 30.33
N LYS A 21 -11.31 22.68 30.56
CA LYS A 21 -12.36 23.29 31.42
C LYS A 21 -11.83 23.62 32.82
N TRP A 22 -11.05 22.72 33.43
CA TRP A 22 -10.50 22.91 34.77
C TRP A 22 -9.56 24.12 34.85
N LEU A 23 -8.74 24.34 33.82
CA LEU A 23 -7.78 25.45 33.77
C LEU A 23 -8.49 26.78 33.56
N ARG A 24 -9.53 26.81 32.70
CA ARG A 24 -10.41 27.98 32.59
C ARG A 24 -11.06 28.34 33.93
N THR A 25 -11.61 27.35 34.63
CA THR A 25 -12.21 27.56 35.95
C THR A 25 -11.18 28.06 36.96
N ALA A 26 -9.99 27.46 37.01
CA ALA A 26 -8.92 27.89 37.91
C ALA A 26 -8.48 29.34 37.63
N THR A 27 -8.31 29.71 36.36
CA THR A 27 -7.97 31.09 35.97
C THR A 27 -9.09 32.07 36.33
N LEU A 28 -10.36 31.72 36.09
CA LEU A 28 -11.50 32.57 36.47
C LEU A 28 -11.61 32.74 37.98
N VAL A 29 -11.44 31.67 38.76
CA VAL A 29 -11.44 31.71 40.23
C VAL A 29 -10.26 32.52 40.75
N SER A 30 -9.06 32.32 40.21
CA SER A 30 -7.88 33.11 40.59
C SER A 30 -8.08 34.59 40.26
N PHE A 31 -8.64 34.92 39.10
CA PHE A 31 -8.93 36.30 38.73
C PHE A 31 -9.97 36.93 39.66
N ALA A 32 -11.04 36.19 40.00
CA ALA A 32 -12.06 36.65 40.95
C ALA A 32 -11.48 36.90 42.34
N ILE A 33 -10.66 35.98 42.86
CA ILE A 33 -9.98 36.13 44.15
C ILE A 33 -9.05 37.35 44.10
N SER A 34 -8.24 37.49 43.06
CA SER A 34 -7.34 38.65 42.90
C SER A 34 -8.12 39.96 42.81
N ALA A 35 -9.23 40.00 42.09
CA ALA A 35 -10.08 41.18 42.00
C ALA A 35 -10.73 41.54 43.34
N VAL A 36 -11.21 40.54 44.10
CA VAL A 36 -11.76 40.76 45.44
C VAL A 36 -10.68 41.26 46.39
N LEU A 37 -9.50 40.64 46.42
CA LEU A 37 -8.38 41.09 47.26
C LEU A 37 -7.90 42.49 46.88
N PHE A 38 -7.90 42.83 45.59
CA PHE A 38 -7.58 44.18 45.11
C PHE A 38 -8.61 45.20 45.61
N VAL A 39 -9.91 44.92 45.46
CA VAL A 39 -10.98 45.81 45.93
C VAL A 39 -10.93 45.98 47.45
N VAL A 40 -10.72 44.89 48.20
CA VAL A 40 -10.54 44.95 49.66
C VAL A 40 -9.32 45.79 50.02
N GLY A 41 -8.20 45.65 49.31
CA GLY A 41 -7.00 46.47 49.49
C GLY A 41 -7.25 47.95 49.23
N VAL A 42 -7.95 48.30 48.15
CA VAL A 42 -8.32 49.69 47.82
C VAL A 42 -9.27 50.29 48.87
N ILE A 43 -10.26 49.54 49.33
CA ILE A 43 -11.21 49.99 50.37
C ILE A 43 -10.47 50.18 51.71
N ALA A 44 -9.60 49.23 52.07
CA ALA A 44 -8.76 49.31 53.26
C ALA A 44 -7.87 50.57 53.24
N ASP A 45 -7.27 50.88 52.10
CA ASP A 45 -6.45 52.07 51.90
C ASP A 45 -7.30 53.35 52.01
N ALA A 46 -8.48 53.38 51.38
CA ALA A 46 -9.40 54.51 51.39
C ALA A 46 -10.00 54.82 52.78
N LEU A 47 -10.19 53.80 53.62
CA LEU A 47 -10.76 53.95 54.97
C LEU A 47 -9.71 54.34 56.03
N ASN A 48 -8.48 54.68 55.64
CA ASN A 48 -7.40 55.06 56.55
C ASN A 48 -7.23 54.02 57.67
N TRP A 49 -7.16 52.73 57.30
CA TRP A 49 -7.08 51.62 58.26
C TRP A 49 -5.75 51.68 59.04
N SER A 50 -5.73 52.54 60.08
CA SER A 50 -4.66 52.90 61.00
C SER A 50 -3.37 53.45 60.34
N PRO A 51 -2.81 54.59 60.83
CA PRO A 51 -1.44 55.03 60.49
C PRO A 51 -0.34 54.13 61.07
N SER A 52 -0.67 52.90 61.48
CA SER A 52 0.31 51.90 61.89
C SER A 52 0.95 51.30 60.63
N GLU A 53 2.27 51.17 60.67
CA GLU A 53 3.21 50.63 59.68
C GLU A 53 2.78 49.33 58.95
N TRP A 54 1.75 48.65 59.45
CA TRP A 54 1.21 47.37 58.95
C TRP A 54 0.39 47.44 57.65
N GLY A 55 -0.21 48.58 57.28
CA GLY A 55 -1.02 48.69 56.06
C GLY A 55 -0.20 48.43 54.78
N TYR A 56 1.04 48.94 54.75
CA TYR A 56 2.02 48.66 53.70
C TYR A 56 2.35 47.16 53.61
N PHE A 57 2.54 46.50 54.75
CA PHE A 57 2.84 45.07 54.79
C PHE A 57 1.68 44.22 54.28
N VAL A 58 0.43 44.57 54.57
CA VAL A 58 -0.74 43.83 54.08
C VAL A 58 -0.86 43.94 52.56
N ASN A 59 -0.67 45.13 51.99
CA ASN A 59 -0.69 45.34 50.53
C ASN A 59 0.48 44.65 49.82
N LEU A 60 1.67 44.67 50.43
CA LEU A 60 2.83 43.95 49.90
C LEU A 60 2.58 42.43 49.96
N TYR A 61 2.09 41.91 51.09
CA TYR A 61 1.86 40.48 51.27
C TYR A 61 0.74 39.95 50.37
N SER A 62 -0.34 40.72 50.18
CA SER A 62 -1.42 40.36 49.25
C SER A 62 -0.94 40.35 47.80
N SER A 63 -0.12 41.33 47.39
CA SER A 63 0.47 41.39 46.05
C SER A 63 1.44 40.25 45.79
N VAL A 64 2.29 39.96 46.78
CA VAL A 64 3.24 38.84 46.74
C VAL A 64 2.51 37.50 46.71
N THR A 65 1.47 37.32 47.52
CA THR A 65 0.64 36.10 47.52
C THR A 65 -0.09 35.94 46.19
N ALA A 66 -0.67 37.01 45.64
CA ALA A 66 -1.30 36.99 44.33
C ALA A 66 -0.31 36.61 43.22
N PHE A 67 0.92 37.13 43.26
CA PHE A 67 1.98 36.76 42.33
C PHE A 67 2.38 35.28 42.46
N PHE A 68 2.62 34.79 43.68
CA PHE A 68 3.01 33.39 43.93
C PHE A 68 1.92 32.38 43.60
N VAL A 69 0.65 32.77 43.59
CA VAL A 69 -0.45 31.89 43.16
C VAL A 69 -0.71 32.01 41.66
N ALA A 70 -0.78 33.24 41.12
CA ALA A 70 -1.14 33.46 39.72
C ALA A 70 -0.05 33.00 38.75
N VAL A 71 1.23 33.22 39.08
CA VAL A 71 2.35 32.88 38.17
C VAL A 71 2.47 31.37 37.95
N PRO A 72 2.49 30.50 38.97
CA PRO A 72 2.52 29.05 38.75
C PRO A 72 1.29 28.52 38.01
N ILE A 73 0.08 29.04 38.29
CA ILE A 73 -1.13 28.66 37.56
C ILE A 73 -1.02 29.05 36.08
N ALA A 74 -0.55 30.27 35.79
CA ALA A 74 -0.33 30.74 34.42
C ALA A 74 0.74 29.92 33.70
N LEU A 75 1.86 29.59 34.38
CA LEU A 75 2.93 28.76 33.81
C LEU A 75 2.45 27.33 33.52
N ILE A 76 1.75 26.69 34.45
CA ILE A 76 1.16 25.36 34.25
C ILE A 76 0.14 25.41 33.10
N GLY A 77 -0.66 26.47 33.03
CA GLY A 77 -1.65 26.63 31.98
C GLY A 77 -1.04 26.82 30.60
N LEU A 78 0.00 27.66 30.50
CA LEU A 78 0.75 27.88 29.27
C LEU A 78 1.48 26.61 28.82
N ASP A 79 2.07 25.86 29.74
CA ASP A 79 2.71 24.57 29.44
C ASP A 79 1.69 23.53 28.93
N ALA A 80 0.52 23.44 29.57
CA ALA A 80 -0.55 22.56 29.11
C ALA A 80 -1.04 22.92 27.69
N ILE A 81 -1.26 24.21 27.41
CA ILE A 81 -1.66 24.69 26.08
C ILE A 81 -0.55 24.45 25.06
N ALA A 82 0.71 24.67 25.43
CA ALA A 82 1.85 24.43 24.55
C ALA A 82 1.95 22.96 24.17
N LYS A 83 1.82 22.04 25.14
CA LYS A 83 1.79 20.59 24.92
C LYS A 83 0.63 20.15 24.04
N GLU A 84 -0.58 20.67 24.27
CA GLU A 84 -1.75 20.34 23.46
C GLU A 84 -1.59 20.82 22.00
N ARG A 85 -1.02 22.01 21.80
CA ARG A 85 -0.69 22.52 20.47
C ARG A 85 0.39 21.70 19.77
N GLU A 86 1.43 21.32 20.50
CA GLU A 86 2.50 20.47 19.98
C GLU A 86 1.97 19.10 19.57
N GLN A 87 1.16 18.46 20.41
CA GLN A 87 0.50 17.19 20.09
C GLN A 87 -0.44 17.32 18.88
N SER A 88 -1.24 18.38 18.82
CA SER A 88 -2.16 18.62 17.70
C SER A 88 -1.42 18.85 16.38
N ALA A 89 -0.34 19.65 16.41
CA ALA A 89 0.54 19.86 15.26
C ALA A 89 1.24 18.54 14.85
N GLY A 90 1.69 17.74 15.81
CA GLY A 90 2.30 16.43 15.59
C GLY A 90 1.34 15.43 14.94
N ARG A 91 0.08 15.40 15.37
CA ARG A 91 -0.98 14.58 14.74
C ARG A 91 -1.26 15.01 13.31
N GLU A 92 -1.37 16.32 13.07
CA GLU A 92 -1.59 16.87 11.72
C GLU A 92 -0.41 16.54 10.79
N GLN A 93 0.83 16.68 11.26
CA GLN A 93 2.01 16.29 10.50
C GLN A 93 2.01 14.79 10.20
N THR A 94 1.58 13.96 11.16
CA THR A 94 1.50 12.50 11.00
C THR A 94 0.42 12.09 10.00
N ARG A 95 -0.73 12.78 9.95
CA ARG A 95 -1.76 12.59 8.91
C ARG A 95 -1.21 12.87 7.52
N ARG A 96 -0.55 14.02 7.33
CA ARG A 96 0.07 14.38 6.05
C ARG A 96 1.12 13.37 5.61
N LEU A 97 1.94 12.89 6.55
CA LEU A 97 2.92 11.85 6.27
C LEU A 97 2.25 10.52 5.89
N THR A 98 1.16 10.16 6.57
CA THR A 98 0.34 8.98 6.21
C THR A 98 -0.16 9.10 4.78
N GLN A 99 -0.79 10.22 4.42
CA GLN A 99 -1.31 10.46 3.07
C GLN A 99 -0.20 10.46 2.02
N ALA A 100 0.95 11.08 2.32
CA ALA A 100 2.10 11.11 1.43
C ALA A 100 2.68 9.72 1.16
N ALA A 101 2.67 8.82 2.14
CA ALA A 101 3.10 7.43 1.98
C ALA A 101 2.02 6.54 1.34
N TRP A 102 0.75 6.77 1.68
CA TRP A 102 -0.38 5.93 1.25
C TRP A 102 -0.81 6.19 -0.20
N ASN A 103 -0.93 7.46 -0.62
CA ASN A 103 -1.43 7.80 -1.94
C ASN A 103 -0.60 7.19 -3.10
N PRO A 104 0.75 7.16 -3.05
CA PRO A 104 1.54 6.46 -4.06
C PRO A 104 1.24 4.96 -4.12
N ILE A 105 1.03 4.31 -2.97
CA ILE A 105 0.66 2.88 -2.91
C ILE A 105 -0.68 2.68 -3.64
N VAL A 106 -1.69 3.49 -3.31
CA VAL A 106 -3.01 3.40 -3.95
C VAL A 106 -2.89 3.56 -5.47
N VAL A 107 -2.20 4.60 -5.92
CA VAL A 107 -2.02 4.90 -7.34
C VAL A 107 -1.30 3.77 -8.07
N ASP A 108 -0.21 3.24 -7.53
CA ASP A 108 0.57 2.19 -8.19
C ASP A 108 -0.14 0.84 -8.13
N VAL A 109 -0.83 0.50 -7.05
CA VAL A 109 -1.65 -0.71 -6.95
C VAL A 109 -2.76 -0.67 -7.98
N LEU A 110 -3.53 0.42 -8.07
CA LEU A 110 -4.60 0.55 -9.06
C LEU A 110 -4.09 0.42 -10.51
N LYS A 111 -2.87 0.91 -10.79
CA LYS A 111 -2.22 0.74 -12.10
C LYS A 111 -1.71 -0.67 -12.36
N LEU A 112 -1.36 -1.45 -11.33
CA LEU A 112 -0.97 -2.86 -11.46
C LEU A 112 -2.16 -3.82 -11.47
N THR A 113 -3.31 -3.39 -10.94
CA THR A 113 -4.53 -4.21 -10.82
C THR A 113 -5.61 -3.79 -11.82
N THR A 114 -5.21 -3.32 -12.99
CA THR A 114 -6.15 -3.01 -14.07
C THR A 114 -6.87 -4.29 -14.51
N GLU A 115 -8.05 -4.14 -15.08
CA GLU A 115 -8.82 -5.28 -15.60
C GLU A 115 -8.02 -6.04 -16.67
N ASP A 116 -7.30 -5.29 -17.51
CA ASP A 116 -6.38 -5.84 -18.50
C ASP A 116 -5.29 -6.72 -17.89
N LEU A 117 -4.57 -6.21 -16.88
CA LEU A 117 -3.47 -6.96 -16.23
C LEU A 117 -3.95 -8.14 -15.40
N THR A 118 -5.23 -8.16 -14.99
CA THR A 118 -5.80 -9.25 -14.19
C THR A 118 -6.47 -10.33 -15.04
N LYS A 119 -7.04 -9.98 -16.20
CA LYS A 119 -7.77 -10.93 -17.06
C LYS A 119 -6.94 -11.42 -18.24
N LYS A 120 -6.34 -10.50 -19.02
CA LYS A 120 -5.71 -10.84 -20.30
C LYS A 120 -4.55 -11.84 -20.16
N PRO A 121 -3.69 -11.79 -19.13
CA PRO A 121 -2.66 -12.81 -18.96
C PRO A 121 -3.25 -14.22 -18.77
N LEU A 122 -4.33 -14.35 -18.00
CA LEU A 122 -5.00 -15.64 -17.80
C LEU A 122 -5.67 -16.14 -19.09
N GLU A 123 -6.30 -15.25 -19.86
CA GLU A 123 -6.89 -15.60 -21.15
C GLU A 123 -5.81 -16.06 -22.15
N ALA A 124 -4.68 -15.36 -22.22
CA ALA A 124 -3.54 -15.76 -23.05
C ALA A 124 -2.95 -17.11 -22.62
N VAL A 125 -2.88 -17.34 -21.30
CA VAL A 125 -2.51 -18.65 -20.74
C VAL A 125 -3.49 -19.73 -21.17
N GLN A 126 -4.79 -19.50 -21.06
CA GLN A 126 -5.81 -20.48 -21.47
C GLN A 126 -5.75 -20.78 -22.97
N LYS A 127 -5.53 -19.76 -23.82
CA LYS A 127 -5.28 -19.95 -25.25
C LYS A 127 -4.07 -20.84 -25.51
N PHE A 128 -2.96 -20.59 -24.80
CA PHE A 128 -1.76 -21.43 -24.88
C PHE A 128 -2.07 -22.88 -24.50
N ILE A 129 -2.79 -23.12 -23.39
CA ILE A 129 -3.15 -24.46 -22.93
C ILE A 129 -4.02 -25.18 -23.97
N ALA A 130 -5.01 -24.48 -24.54
CA ALA A 130 -5.89 -25.01 -25.57
C ALA A 130 -5.09 -25.42 -26.82
N ALA A 131 -4.18 -24.57 -27.28
CA ALA A 131 -3.32 -24.87 -28.43
C ALA A 131 -2.35 -26.03 -28.13
N TRP A 132 -1.73 -26.05 -26.94
CA TRP A 132 -0.85 -27.14 -26.52
C TRP A 132 -1.58 -28.49 -26.45
N SER A 133 -2.83 -28.50 -25.98
CA SER A 133 -3.61 -29.74 -25.85
C SER A 133 -3.86 -30.46 -27.18
N LYS A 134 -3.73 -29.75 -28.31
CA LYS A 134 -3.83 -30.31 -29.67
C LYS A 134 -2.57 -31.05 -30.10
N VAL A 135 -1.40 -30.70 -29.55
CA VAL A 135 -0.09 -31.31 -29.90
C VAL A 135 -0.03 -32.81 -29.58
N PRO A 136 -0.37 -33.27 -28.35
CA PRO A 136 -0.43 -34.70 -28.05
C PRO A 136 -1.37 -35.45 -29.01
N THR A 137 -2.53 -34.86 -29.33
CA THR A 137 -3.53 -35.46 -30.23
C THR A 137 -2.97 -35.63 -31.64
N ALA A 138 -2.33 -34.60 -32.20
CA ALA A 138 -1.72 -34.68 -33.54
C ALA A 138 -0.62 -35.76 -33.61
N ILE A 139 0.18 -35.90 -32.55
CA ILE A 139 1.24 -36.90 -32.47
C ILE A 139 0.66 -38.31 -32.31
N GLN A 140 -0.35 -38.49 -31.44
CA GLN A 140 -1.02 -39.77 -31.25
C GLN A 140 -1.74 -40.24 -32.52
N ASP A 141 -2.42 -39.34 -33.23
CA ASP A 141 -3.13 -39.64 -34.48
C ASP A 141 -2.19 -40.12 -35.60
N TYR A 142 -0.92 -39.69 -35.58
CA TYR A 142 0.13 -40.14 -36.49
C TYR A 142 0.86 -41.41 -36.03
N ALA A 143 1.11 -41.52 -34.72
CA ALA A 143 1.99 -42.54 -34.17
C ALA A 143 1.31 -43.90 -33.94
N VAL A 144 -0.02 -43.95 -33.82
CA VAL A 144 -0.75 -45.21 -33.60
C VAL A 144 -0.91 -45.98 -34.90
N ASP A 145 -0.13 -47.05 -35.05
CA ASP A 145 -0.31 -48.04 -36.11
C ASP A 145 -1.59 -48.84 -35.85
N GLY A 146 -2.54 -48.85 -36.79
CA GLY A 146 -3.79 -49.64 -36.69
C GLY A 146 -5.10 -48.84 -36.58
N ARG A 147 -5.08 -47.51 -36.69
CA ARG A 147 -6.31 -46.74 -36.94
C ARG A 147 -6.78 -46.95 -38.38
N GLU A 148 -8.10 -46.89 -38.61
CA GLU A 148 -8.67 -46.97 -39.97
C GLU A 148 -8.13 -45.88 -40.90
N ASN A 149 -7.80 -44.71 -40.36
CA ASN A 149 -7.20 -43.59 -41.09
C ASN A 149 -6.11 -42.91 -40.23
N PRO A 150 -4.87 -43.43 -40.20
CA PRO A 150 -3.77 -42.75 -39.54
C PRO A 150 -3.42 -41.48 -40.33
N LEU A 151 -3.01 -40.42 -39.63
CA LEU A 151 -2.50 -39.23 -40.31
C LEU A 151 -1.26 -39.58 -41.13
N THR A 152 -1.15 -38.98 -42.30
CA THR A 152 0.12 -38.91 -43.02
C THR A 152 1.10 -38.00 -42.27
N TYR A 153 2.40 -38.14 -42.58
CA TYR A 153 3.42 -37.27 -42.01
C TYR A 153 3.17 -35.79 -42.33
N ASP A 154 2.76 -35.48 -43.56
CA ASP A 154 2.50 -34.11 -44.00
C ASP A 154 1.27 -33.50 -43.29
N GLU A 155 0.21 -34.28 -43.06
CA GLU A 155 -0.95 -33.83 -42.29
C GLU A 155 -0.62 -33.60 -40.81
N MET A 156 0.17 -34.48 -40.20
CA MET A 156 0.64 -34.29 -38.83
C MET A 156 1.51 -33.03 -38.71
N LYS A 157 2.44 -32.84 -39.65
CA LYS A 157 3.29 -31.65 -39.73
C LYS A 157 2.46 -30.38 -39.88
N ALA A 158 1.45 -30.38 -40.76
CA ALA A 158 0.54 -29.24 -40.93
C ALA A 158 -0.20 -28.91 -39.63
N ARG A 159 -0.78 -29.92 -38.96
CA ARG A 159 -1.45 -29.72 -37.66
C ARG A 159 -0.51 -29.18 -36.58
N LEU A 160 0.74 -29.66 -36.53
CA LEU A 160 1.73 -29.13 -35.59
C LEU A 160 2.09 -27.68 -35.90
N GLU A 161 2.20 -27.29 -37.17
CA GLU A 161 2.46 -25.90 -37.56
C GLU A 161 1.27 -24.99 -37.19
N ASP A 162 0.03 -25.45 -37.35
CA ASP A 162 -1.16 -24.71 -36.90
C ASP A 162 -1.11 -24.47 -35.38
N CYS A 163 -0.75 -25.51 -34.60
CA CYS A 163 -0.58 -25.38 -33.14
C CYS A 163 0.53 -24.38 -32.78
N VAL A 164 1.62 -24.38 -33.55
CA VAL A 164 2.74 -23.46 -33.36
C VAL A 164 2.29 -22.01 -33.58
N ILE A 165 1.53 -21.72 -34.64
CA ILE A 165 0.99 -20.39 -34.93
C ILE A 165 0.08 -19.92 -33.78
N GLU A 166 -0.82 -20.78 -33.30
CA GLU A 166 -1.70 -20.46 -32.17
C GLU A 166 -0.91 -20.18 -30.88
N ILE A 167 0.12 -20.98 -30.60
CA ILE A 167 1.00 -20.80 -29.43
C ILE A 167 1.78 -19.48 -29.53
N GLU A 168 2.34 -19.16 -30.69
CA GLU A 168 3.05 -17.89 -30.92
C GLU A 168 2.12 -16.68 -30.74
N SER A 169 0.90 -16.77 -31.28
CA SER A 169 -0.13 -15.75 -31.06
C SER A 169 -0.48 -15.60 -29.58
N ALA A 170 -0.66 -16.70 -28.84
CA ALA A 170 -0.92 -16.65 -27.40
C ALA A 170 0.23 -16.01 -26.61
N PHE A 171 1.49 -16.16 -27.06
CA PHE A 171 2.62 -15.49 -26.43
C PHE A 171 2.68 -13.99 -26.69
N GLU A 172 2.40 -13.55 -27.91
CA GLU A 172 2.35 -12.12 -28.20
C GLU A 172 1.15 -11.46 -27.49
N ASP A 173 0.02 -12.16 -27.37
CA ASP A 173 -1.10 -11.74 -26.53
C ASP A 173 -0.66 -11.57 -25.07
N LEU A 174 0.05 -12.57 -24.51
CA LEU A 174 0.54 -12.53 -23.13
C LEU A 174 1.52 -11.37 -22.90
N LYS A 175 2.46 -11.17 -23.83
CA LYS A 175 3.42 -10.06 -23.81
C LYS A 175 2.72 -8.71 -23.77
N THR A 176 1.75 -8.55 -24.65
CA THR A 176 0.98 -7.31 -24.80
C THR A 176 0.13 -7.08 -23.56
N ALA A 177 -0.48 -8.14 -23.03
CA ALA A 177 -1.28 -8.12 -21.83
C ALA A 177 -0.49 -7.69 -20.59
N VAL A 178 0.70 -8.27 -20.40
CA VAL A 178 1.57 -7.95 -19.26
C VAL A 178 2.26 -6.60 -19.44
N GLY A 179 2.62 -6.22 -20.67
CA GLY A 179 3.25 -4.94 -20.97
C GLY A 179 4.73 -4.86 -20.57
N ASN A 180 5.20 -3.65 -20.28
CA ASN A 180 6.62 -3.40 -20.03
C ASN A 180 7.03 -3.84 -18.61
N ARG A 181 7.88 -4.88 -18.54
CA ARG A 181 8.45 -5.42 -17.29
C ARG A 181 9.14 -4.36 -16.43
N GLY A 182 9.90 -3.45 -17.04
CA GLY A 182 10.58 -2.38 -16.32
C GLY A 182 9.59 -1.45 -15.60
N VAL A 183 8.47 -1.14 -16.25
CA VAL A 183 7.41 -0.32 -15.65
C VAL A 183 6.73 -1.07 -14.49
N ILE A 184 6.41 -2.36 -14.66
CA ILE A 184 5.82 -3.17 -13.58
C ILE A 184 6.75 -3.28 -12.39
N ASN A 185 8.03 -3.58 -12.62
CA ASN A 185 9.02 -3.69 -11.56
C ASN A 185 9.22 -2.36 -10.84
N HIS A 186 9.29 -1.24 -11.57
CA HIS A 186 9.41 0.08 -10.97
C HIS A 186 8.22 0.40 -10.05
N ARG A 187 6.99 0.11 -10.50
CA ARG A 187 5.79 0.27 -9.66
C ARG A 187 5.81 -0.63 -8.43
N TRP A 188 6.23 -1.88 -8.60
CA TRP A 188 6.33 -2.82 -7.49
C TRP A 188 7.33 -2.35 -6.42
N ILE A 189 8.50 -1.87 -6.84
CA ILE A 189 9.50 -1.29 -5.94
C ILE A 189 8.95 -0.04 -5.25
N SER A 190 8.28 0.85 -5.99
CA SER A 190 7.62 2.04 -5.44
C SER A 190 6.62 1.67 -4.34
N ILE A 191 5.73 0.70 -4.59
CA ILE A 191 4.79 0.18 -3.60
C ILE A 191 5.52 -0.31 -2.35
N LYS A 192 6.55 -1.15 -2.52
CA LYS A 192 7.28 -1.73 -1.39
C LYS A 192 7.98 -0.66 -0.55
N SER A 193 8.65 0.30 -1.18
CA SER A 193 9.33 1.39 -0.48
C SER A 193 8.34 2.25 0.32
N ASN A 194 7.20 2.61 -0.28
CA ASN A 194 6.19 3.38 0.44
C ASN A 194 5.49 2.57 1.54
N LEU A 195 5.28 1.27 1.33
CA LEU A 195 4.72 0.40 2.36
C LEU A 195 5.69 0.23 3.53
N GLU A 196 6.99 0.12 3.28
CA GLU A 196 8.01 0.08 4.33
C GLU A 196 8.01 1.37 5.14
N LEU A 197 7.97 2.53 4.48
CA LEU A 197 7.83 3.83 5.14
C LEU A 197 6.57 3.88 6.02
N LEU A 198 5.45 3.36 5.51
CA LEU A 198 4.19 3.28 6.24
C LEU A 198 4.32 2.37 7.48
N MET A 199 4.85 1.16 7.31
CA MET A 199 4.92 0.13 8.35
C MET A 199 5.94 0.43 9.44
N THR A 200 6.93 1.28 9.16
CA THR A 200 7.98 1.68 10.10
C THR A 200 7.70 3.08 10.65
N LEU A 201 7.98 4.12 9.88
CA LEU A 201 7.96 5.51 10.32
C LEU A 201 6.54 5.99 10.64
N VAL A 202 5.57 5.75 9.77
CA VAL A 202 4.19 6.22 10.01
C VAL A 202 3.58 5.50 11.20
N ARG A 203 3.81 4.18 11.31
CA ARG A 203 3.37 3.38 12.46
C ARG A 203 3.92 3.92 13.77
N GLU A 204 5.23 4.15 13.84
CA GLU A 204 5.89 4.69 15.04
C GLU A 204 5.32 6.05 15.42
N ARG A 205 5.14 6.95 14.44
CA ARG A 205 4.57 8.28 14.67
C ARG A 205 3.12 8.23 15.15
N ARG A 206 2.28 7.39 14.54
CA ARG A 206 0.88 7.22 14.96
C ARG A 206 0.80 6.65 16.37
N LEU A 207 1.66 5.68 16.72
CA LEU A 207 1.76 5.16 18.08
C LEU A 207 2.16 6.24 19.07
N GLY A 208 3.15 7.08 18.74
CA GLY A 208 3.61 8.17 19.61
C GLY A 208 2.58 9.28 19.89
N TYR A 209 1.53 9.39 19.07
CA TYR A 209 0.47 10.39 19.21
C TYR A 209 -0.92 9.79 19.54
N ASP A 210 -0.97 8.51 19.93
CA ASP A 210 -2.19 7.74 20.19
C ASP A 210 -3.21 7.78 19.03
N MET A 211 -2.71 7.77 17.79
CA MET A 211 -3.55 7.76 16.61
C MET A 211 -3.98 6.33 16.27
N PRO A 212 -5.21 6.12 15.75
CA PRO A 212 -5.65 4.81 15.29
C PRO A 212 -4.70 4.26 14.23
N TRP A 213 -4.41 2.97 14.33
CA TRP A 213 -3.68 2.23 13.30
C TRP A 213 -4.67 1.42 12.44
N LEU A 214 -4.13 0.72 11.45
CA LEU A 214 -4.88 -0.28 10.68
C LEU A 214 -5.42 -1.37 11.60
N GLU A 215 -6.56 -1.95 11.22
CA GLU A 215 -7.03 -3.15 11.90
C GLU A 215 -6.02 -4.30 11.73
N PRO A 216 -5.85 -5.19 12.73
CA PRO A 216 -4.89 -6.29 12.64
C PRO A 216 -5.06 -7.17 11.39
N ILE A 217 -6.31 -7.38 10.96
CA ILE A 217 -6.63 -8.16 9.75
C ILE A 217 -6.16 -7.42 8.49
N GLU A 218 -6.31 -6.10 8.44
CA GLU A 218 -5.92 -5.29 7.30
C GLU A 218 -4.39 -5.22 7.18
N GLU A 219 -3.70 -4.98 8.30
CA GLU A 219 -2.25 -5.00 8.35
C GLU A 219 -1.71 -6.38 7.91
N SER A 220 -2.28 -7.46 8.43
CA SER A 220 -1.86 -8.82 8.07
C SER A 220 -2.06 -9.10 6.58
N LYS A 221 -3.16 -8.64 5.97
CA LYS A 221 -3.41 -8.81 4.53
C LYS A 221 -2.46 -7.97 3.68
N LEU A 222 -2.22 -6.71 4.06
CA LEU A 222 -1.22 -5.88 3.39
C LEU A 222 0.14 -6.56 3.43
N ARG A 223 0.59 -7.01 4.61
CA ARG A 223 1.85 -7.75 4.72
C ARG A 223 1.82 -9.00 3.84
N PHE A 224 0.79 -9.84 3.91
CA PHE A 224 0.71 -11.07 3.12
C PHE A 224 0.90 -10.83 1.61
N TYR A 225 0.22 -9.81 1.05
CA TYR A 225 0.32 -9.54 -0.38
C TYR A 225 1.62 -8.84 -0.80
N PHE A 226 2.19 -8.00 0.06
CA PHE A 226 3.34 -7.14 -0.28
C PHE A 226 4.69 -7.61 0.30
N LEU A 227 4.72 -8.64 1.15
CA LEU A 227 5.97 -9.20 1.70
C LEU A 227 6.81 -9.90 0.63
N LYS A 228 6.18 -10.39 -0.44
CA LYS A 228 6.87 -11.10 -1.52
C LYS A 228 7.95 -10.20 -2.15
N GLU A 229 9.09 -10.81 -2.51
CA GLU A 229 10.19 -10.06 -3.13
C GLU A 229 9.78 -9.52 -4.50
N SER A 230 9.08 -10.33 -5.28
CA SER A 230 8.72 -10.06 -6.65
C SER A 230 7.22 -9.75 -6.84
N SER A 231 6.91 -9.00 -7.91
CA SER A 231 5.53 -8.66 -8.29
C SER A 231 4.72 -9.94 -8.56
N PRO A 232 3.41 -9.98 -8.28
CA PRO A 232 2.57 -11.12 -8.67
C PRO A 232 2.63 -11.44 -10.16
N LEU A 233 2.89 -10.45 -11.02
CA LEU A 233 3.05 -10.63 -12.47
C LEU A 233 4.41 -11.21 -12.85
N SER A 234 5.42 -11.13 -11.97
CA SER A 234 6.75 -11.70 -12.22
C SER A 234 6.69 -13.22 -12.41
N LEU A 235 5.79 -13.92 -11.70
CA LEU A 235 5.62 -15.36 -11.85
C LEU A 235 5.27 -15.73 -13.29
N VAL A 236 4.40 -14.95 -13.93
CA VAL A 236 4.01 -15.14 -15.34
C VAL A 236 5.14 -14.72 -16.29
N MET A 237 5.91 -13.68 -15.94
CA MET A 237 7.07 -13.23 -16.71
C MET A 237 8.29 -14.15 -16.62
N GLU A 238 8.51 -14.83 -15.49
CA GLU A 238 9.61 -15.77 -15.25
C GLU A 238 9.48 -17.00 -16.13
N LEU A 239 8.24 -17.44 -16.37
CA LEU A 239 7.91 -18.51 -17.31
C LEU A 239 8.30 -18.15 -18.76
N TRP A 240 8.67 -16.90 -18.99
CA TRP A 240 9.06 -16.31 -20.26
C TRP A 240 10.58 -16.07 -20.40
N GLN A 241 11.36 -16.23 -19.33
CA GLN A 241 12.79 -15.89 -19.33
C GLN A 241 13.70 -17.01 -19.87
N ARG A 242 14.82 -16.57 -20.46
CA ARG A 242 16.05 -17.36 -20.66
C ARG A 242 16.93 -17.18 -19.42
N ASP A 243 17.81 -18.15 -19.14
CA ASP A 243 18.83 -17.98 -18.12
C ASP A 243 19.86 -16.88 -18.51
N GLU A 244 20.73 -16.53 -17.56
CA GLU A 244 21.81 -15.53 -17.74
C GLU A 244 22.83 -15.91 -18.83
N ASN A 245 22.88 -17.18 -19.23
CA ASN A 245 23.75 -17.68 -20.31
C ASN A 245 23.06 -17.64 -21.68
N GLY A 246 21.85 -17.08 -21.78
CA GLY A 246 21.06 -17.07 -23.01
C GLY A 246 20.46 -18.44 -23.37
N ASN A 247 20.63 -19.44 -22.52
CA ASN A 247 20.04 -20.76 -22.66
C ASN A 247 18.62 -20.73 -22.12
N SER A 248 17.67 -21.13 -22.96
CA SER A 248 16.30 -21.38 -22.54
C SER A 248 16.26 -22.73 -21.82
N PHE A 249 16.59 -22.79 -20.53
CA PHE A 249 16.13 -23.93 -19.74
C PHE A 249 14.61 -23.82 -19.63
N ASN A 250 13.91 -24.60 -20.44
CA ASN A 250 12.49 -24.94 -20.29
C ASN A 250 11.50 -23.75 -20.30
N GLY A 251 11.91 -22.60 -20.84
CA GLY A 251 11.02 -21.45 -21.01
C GLY A 251 10.00 -21.67 -22.14
N LEU A 252 8.76 -21.26 -21.87
CA LEU A 252 7.62 -21.34 -22.80
C LEU A 252 7.90 -20.70 -24.17
N LYS A 253 8.72 -19.65 -24.20
CA LYS A 253 9.13 -18.95 -25.43
C LYS A 253 9.82 -19.86 -26.46
N SER A 254 10.47 -20.93 -26.02
CA SER A 254 11.14 -21.88 -26.92
C SER A 254 10.21 -22.95 -27.49
N MET A 255 8.98 -23.05 -26.98
CA MET A 255 8.02 -24.10 -27.34
C MET A 255 7.68 -24.15 -28.83
N PRO A 256 7.41 -23.03 -29.52
CA PRO A 256 7.18 -23.05 -30.97
C PRO A 256 8.29 -23.76 -31.72
N ASN A 257 9.55 -23.45 -31.40
CA ASN A 257 10.71 -24.06 -32.05
C ASN A 257 10.90 -25.52 -31.66
N ARG A 258 10.57 -25.90 -30.42
CA ARG A 258 10.61 -27.30 -29.98
C ARG A 258 9.55 -28.14 -30.71
N ILE A 259 8.33 -27.62 -30.89
CA ILE A 259 7.28 -28.30 -31.67
C ILE A 259 7.66 -28.38 -33.16
N ARG A 260 8.19 -27.31 -33.75
CA ARG A 260 8.71 -27.35 -35.12
C ARG A 260 9.79 -28.42 -35.30
N ARG A 261 10.68 -28.60 -34.32
CA ARG A 261 11.68 -29.69 -34.34
C ARG A 261 11.02 -31.07 -34.31
N LEU A 262 9.99 -31.28 -33.48
CA LEU A 262 9.21 -32.52 -33.51
C LEU A 262 8.65 -32.79 -34.90
N ALA A 263 8.13 -31.75 -35.56
CA ALA A 263 7.58 -31.84 -36.91
C ALA A 263 8.62 -32.14 -38.03
N THR A 264 9.92 -32.26 -37.69
CA THR A 264 10.98 -32.72 -38.61
C THR A 264 11.31 -34.22 -38.47
N LEU A 265 10.79 -34.88 -37.42
CA LEU A 265 11.08 -36.27 -37.11
C LEU A 265 10.10 -37.20 -37.84
N GLN A 266 10.58 -37.88 -38.87
CA GLN A 266 9.81 -38.90 -39.59
C GLN A 266 9.76 -40.25 -38.84
N ASP A 267 10.77 -40.54 -38.00
CA ASP A 267 10.75 -41.75 -37.17
C ASP A 267 9.76 -41.59 -36.00
N LYS A 268 8.66 -42.35 -36.06
CA LYS A 268 7.60 -42.39 -35.05
C LYS A 268 8.14 -42.63 -33.63
N LYS A 269 9.12 -43.53 -33.46
CA LYS A 269 9.67 -43.84 -32.13
C LYS A 269 10.49 -42.68 -31.58
N ALA A 270 11.29 -42.04 -32.44
CA ALA A 270 12.05 -40.86 -32.07
C ALA A 270 11.13 -39.67 -31.74
N LEU A 271 10.07 -39.48 -32.53
CA LEU A 271 9.04 -38.45 -32.32
C LEU A 271 8.36 -38.62 -30.95
N ILE A 272 7.83 -39.81 -30.64
CA ILE A 272 7.16 -40.09 -29.36
C ILE A 272 8.13 -39.86 -28.20
N ARG A 273 9.38 -40.33 -28.32
CA ARG A 273 10.38 -40.16 -27.25
C ARG A 273 10.68 -38.68 -26.98
N GLN A 274 10.91 -37.88 -28.02
CA GLN A 274 11.15 -36.45 -27.86
C GLN A 274 9.91 -35.71 -27.35
N PHE A 275 8.71 -36.09 -27.80
CA PHE A 275 7.47 -35.51 -27.32
C PHE A 275 7.23 -35.78 -25.82
N ASN A 276 7.43 -37.01 -25.36
CA ASN A 276 7.28 -37.34 -23.93
C ASN A 276 8.28 -36.54 -23.08
N SER A 277 9.54 -36.45 -23.52
CA SER A 277 10.54 -35.58 -22.87
C SER A 277 10.09 -34.13 -22.80
N LEU A 278 9.51 -33.60 -23.88
CA LEU A 278 9.00 -32.23 -23.93
C LEU A 278 7.79 -32.03 -22.99
N ASN A 279 6.89 -33.00 -22.93
CA ASN A 279 5.69 -32.94 -22.09
C ASN A 279 6.03 -33.02 -20.60
N ASP A 280 7.02 -33.85 -20.23
CA ASP A 280 7.50 -33.97 -18.85
C ASP A 280 8.23 -32.69 -18.37
N GLU A 281 8.92 -32.00 -19.27
CA GLU A 281 9.61 -30.74 -18.99
C GLU A 281 8.65 -29.55 -18.77
N LEU A 282 7.40 -29.65 -19.24
CA LEU A 282 6.48 -28.52 -19.26
C LEU A 282 5.16 -28.84 -18.54
N PRO A 283 5.10 -28.65 -17.21
CA PRO A 283 3.84 -28.76 -16.49
C PRO A 283 2.92 -27.59 -16.85
N VAL A 284 2.14 -27.74 -17.92
CA VAL A 284 1.15 -26.76 -18.39
C VAL A 284 0.16 -26.38 -17.29
N THR A 285 -0.13 -27.32 -16.39
CA THR A 285 -0.88 -27.10 -15.15
C THR A 285 -0.25 -26.03 -14.26
N LEU A 286 1.07 -26.06 -14.06
CA LEU A 286 1.81 -25.05 -13.30
C LEU A 286 1.65 -23.65 -13.88
N PHE A 287 1.56 -23.53 -15.21
CA PHE A 287 1.36 -22.24 -15.88
C PHE A 287 -0.02 -21.66 -15.59
N SER A 288 -1.06 -22.48 -15.72
CA SER A 288 -2.43 -22.14 -15.34
C SER A 288 -2.51 -21.72 -13.87
N ASP A 289 -1.95 -22.53 -12.98
CA ASP A 289 -2.01 -22.32 -11.54
C ASP A 289 -1.31 -21.01 -11.15
N ARG A 290 -0.15 -20.71 -11.76
CA ARG A 290 0.57 -19.45 -11.54
C ARG A 290 -0.21 -18.23 -12.07
N ALA A 291 -0.86 -18.34 -13.23
CA ALA A 291 -1.70 -17.27 -13.76
C ALA A 291 -2.93 -17.01 -12.86
N ILE A 292 -3.59 -18.06 -12.38
CA ILE A 292 -4.70 -17.98 -11.43
C ILE A 292 -4.24 -17.35 -10.11
N ALA A 293 -3.11 -17.80 -9.56
CA ALA A 293 -2.53 -17.25 -8.33
C ALA A 293 -2.15 -15.78 -8.48
N SER A 294 -1.58 -15.39 -9.63
CA SER A 294 -1.25 -14.00 -9.96
C SER A 294 -2.51 -13.13 -9.97
N LYS A 295 -3.56 -13.56 -10.68
CA LYS A 295 -4.86 -12.88 -10.72
C LYS A 295 -5.46 -12.72 -9.33
N SER A 296 -5.53 -13.80 -8.55
CA SER A 296 -6.07 -13.78 -7.19
C SER A 296 -5.28 -12.83 -6.28
N SER A 297 -3.95 -12.82 -6.40
CA SER A 297 -3.09 -11.90 -5.63
C SER A 297 -3.34 -10.44 -6.01
N LEU A 298 -3.46 -10.12 -7.30
CA LEU A 298 -3.75 -8.76 -7.77
C LEU A 298 -5.14 -8.29 -7.32
N GLN A 299 -6.14 -9.17 -7.37
CA GLN A 299 -7.49 -8.86 -6.88
C GLN A 299 -7.47 -8.61 -5.37
N GLY A 300 -6.83 -9.48 -4.60
CA GLY A 300 -6.70 -9.31 -3.15
C GLY A 300 -5.95 -8.03 -2.77
N MET A 301 -4.90 -7.67 -3.50
CA MET A 301 -4.18 -6.39 -3.35
C MET A 301 -5.10 -5.18 -3.59
N ARG A 302 -5.90 -5.21 -4.67
CA ARG A 302 -6.83 -4.14 -4.98
C ARG A 302 -7.88 -3.97 -3.90
N GLU A 303 -8.50 -5.07 -3.48
CA GLU A 303 -9.55 -5.08 -2.47
C GLU A 303 -9.05 -4.55 -1.13
N ILE A 304 -7.86 -4.97 -0.68
CA ILE A 304 -7.33 -4.51 0.60
C ILE A 304 -6.97 -3.02 0.56
N VAL A 305 -6.36 -2.56 -0.53
CA VAL A 305 -6.02 -1.14 -0.69
C VAL A 305 -7.27 -0.28 -0.74
N GLN A 306 -8.29 -0.66 -1.51
CA GLN A 306 -9.55 0.08 -1.57
C GLN A 306 -10.28 0.12 -0.22
N ARG A 307 -10.21 -0.96 0.56
CA ARG A 307 -10.80 -1.02 1.90
C ARG A 307 -10.10 -0.06 2.86
N VAL A 308 -8.76 -0.11 2.90
CA VAL A 308 -7.97 0.77 3.77
C VAL A 308 -8.13 2.23 3.35
N ASP A 309 -8.20 2.51 2.06
CA ASP A 309 -8.41 3.86 1.52
C ASP A 309 -9.79 4.44 1.90
N ALA A 310 -10.80 3.58 2.01
CA ALA A 310 -12.14 3.95 2.45
C ALA A 310 -12.27 4.09 3.98
N SER A 311 -11.24 3.72 4.75
CA SER A 311 -11.24 3.80 6.22
C SER A 311 -10.72 5.16 6.72
N ASP A 312 -10.97 5.45 8.00
CA ASP A 312 -10.43 6.64 8.67
C ASP A 312 -8.89 6.62 8.79
N PHE A 313 -8.23 5.52 8.41
CA PHE A 313 -6.77 5.46 8.38
C PHE A 313 -6.16 6.49 7.42
N ALA A 314 -6.78 6.70 6.25
CA ALA A 314 -6.30 7.57 5.19
C ALA A 314 -6.61 9.06 5.42
N MET A 315 -7.48 9.39 6.39
CA MET A 315 -7.88 10.75 6.76
C MET A 315 -6.96 11.37 7.82
#